data_AF-A0A5C6PEG4-F1
#
_entry.id   AF-A0A5C6PEG4-F1
#
_cell.length_a   1.000
_cell.length_b   1.000
_cell.length_c   1.000
_cell.angle_alpha   90.00
_cell.angle_beta   90.00
_cell.angle_gamma   90.00
#
_symmetry.space_group_name_H-M   'P 1'
#
loop_
_entity.id
_entity.type
_entity.pdbx_description
1 polymer ?
#
loop_
_entity_poly.entity_id
_entity_poly.type
_entity_poly.pdbx_seq_one_letter_code
_entity_poly.pdbx_strand_id
1 'polypeptide(L)'
;MVFGPEPLRDRLDHMITLDGISLASSLSVKNFGVTFDQNLSFNSLIKLVSRSAFFHLRNIAKIRKLLTRHDAEKVSRSRMGDRAFSYKAPLLWNQLPVQFQLLS
;
A
#
# COMPACT_ATOMS: atom_id res chain seq x y z
N MET A 1 -12.45 4.07 12.90
CA MET A 1 -12.06 4.45 11.52
C MET A 1 -13.26 4.18 10.63
N VAL A 2 -13.71 5.17 9.87
CA VAL A 2 -14.83 5.05 8.93
C VAL A 2 -14.25 4.96 7.53
N PHE A 3 -14.66 3.96 6.76
CA PHE A 3 -14.25 3.76 5.37
C PHE A 3 -15.33 4.29 4.41
N GLY A 4 -14.93 4.76 3.23
CA GLY A 4 -15.85 5.27 2.19
C GLY A 4 -15.39 6.61 1.62
N PRO A 5 -15.96 7.09 0.49
CA PRO A 5 -15.53 8.33 -0.16
C PRO A 5 -15.87 9.58 0.70
N GLU A 6 -15.03 10.63 0.58
CA GLU A 6 -15.15 11.91 1.30
C GLU A 6 -16.59 12.42 1.52
N PRO A 7 -17.47 12.54 0.49
CA PRO A 7 -18.82 13.10 0.69
C PRO A 7 -19.73 12.27 1.60
N LEU A 8 -19.44 10.98 1.84
CA LEU A 8 -20.17 10.15 2.79
C LEU A 8 -19.61 10.24 4.22
N ARG A 9 -18.34 10.64 4.38
CA ARG A 9 -17.69 10.77 5.69
C ARG A 9 -18.13 12.00 6.44
N ASP A 10 -18.27 13.14 5.75
CA ASP A 10 -18.71 14.39 6.37
C ASP A 10 -20.06 14.20 7.09
N ARG A 11 -20.95 13.36 6.54
CA ARG A 11 -22.24 13.04 7.16
C ARG A 11 -22.13 12.11 8.37
N LEU A 12 -21.09 11.27 8.43
CA LEU A 12 -20.87 10.28 9.49
C LEU A 12 -20.02 10.82 10.64
N ASP A 13 -19.16 11.82 10.41
CA ASP A 13 -18.38 12.47 11.47
C ASP A 13 -19.27 13.15 12.53
N HIS A 14 -20.47 13.58 12.15
CA HIS A 14 -21.49 14.08 13.08
C HIS A 14 -22.19 12.99 13.90
N MET A 15 -22.05 11.72 13.51
CA MET A 15 -22.74 10.57 14.10
C MET A 15 -21.87 9.77 15.09
N ILE A 16 -20.59 10.11 15.24
CA ILE A 16 -19.63 9.40 16.11
C ILE A 16 -19.67 9.93 17.57
N THR A 17 -20.84 10.37 18.02
CA THR A 17 -21.12 10.65 19.43
C THR A 17 -21.82 9.44 20.05
N LEU A 18 -21.06 8.64 20.80
CA LEU A 18 -21.63 7.56 21.62
C LEU A 18 -21.80 8.11 23.04
N ASP A 19 -23.03 8.17 23.58
CA ASP A 19 -23.31 8.69 24.93
C ASP A 19 -22.75 10.10 25.23
N GLY A 20 -22.71 10.99 24.23
CA GLY A 20 -22.19 12.36 24.40
C GLY A 20 -20.66 12.45 24.39
N ILE A 21 -19.95 11.35 24.14
CA ILE A 21 -18.50 11.32 23.96
C ILE A 21 -18.18 11.36 22.47
N SER A 22 -17.45 12.39 22.03
CA SER A 22 -16.93 12.46 20.66
C SER A 22 -15.76 11.50 20.49
N LEU A 23 -15.93 10.46 19.68
CA LEU A 23 -14.85 9.54 19.34
C LEU A 23 -14.07 10.11 18.15
N ALA A 24 -12.80 10.48 18.36
CA ALA A 24 -11.93 10.91 17.28
C ALA A 24 -11.70 9.74 16.28
N SER A 25 -12.27 9.85 15.08
CA SER A 25 -12.03 8.88 14.02
C SER A 25 -10.60 9.02 13.49
N SER A 26 -9.82 7.93 13.54
CA SER A 26 -8.48 7.94 12.94
C SER A 26 -8.56 8.04 11.41
N LEU A 27 -7.71 8.88 10.82
CA LEU A 27 -7.51 9.01 9.37
C LEU A 27 -6.73 7.83 8.76
N SER A 28 -6.12 6.99 9.60
CA SER A 28 -5.40 5.82 9.15
C SER A 28 -5.29 4.75 10.23
N VAL A 29 -5.28 3.48 9.83
CA VAL A 29 -5.01 2.33 10.70
C VAL A 29 -3.92 1.48 10.06
N LYS A 30 -3.05 0.91 10.89
CA LYS A 30 -2.02 -0.02 10.44
C LYS A 30 -2.40 -1.44 10.83
N ASN A 31 -2.49 -2.34 9.86
CA ASN A 31 -2.73 -3.77 10.09
C ASN A 31 -1.68 -4.60 9.33
N PHE A 32 -1.07 -5.58 9.99
CA PHE A 32 0.02 -6.42 9.46
C PHE A 32 1.14 -5.65 8.75
N GLY A 33 1.47 -4.45 9.24
CA GLY A 33 2.52 -3.63 8.63
C GLY A 33 2.05 -2.72 7.48
N VAL A 34 0.83 -2.90 6.98
CA VAL A 34 0.22 -2.07 5.93
C VAL A 34 -0.57 -0.95 6.56
N THR A 35 -0.33 0.27 6.10
CA THR A 35 -1.09 1.46 6.51
C THR A 35 -2.26 1.65 5.56
N PHE A 36 -3.46 1.51 6.07
CA PHE A 36 -4.72 1.80 5.39
C PHE A 36 -5.10 3.23 5.71
N ASP A 37 -5.30 4.07 4.70
CA ASP A 37 -6.02 5.33 4.86
C ASP A 37 -7.52 5.08 4.71
N GLN A 38 -8.32 6.09 5.05
CA GLN A 38 -9.76 5.96 5.00
C GLN A 38 -10.29 5.65 3.58
N ASN A 39 -9.55 6.03 2.54
CA ASN A 39 -9.90 5.78 1.14
C ASN A 39 -9.48 4.38 0.68
N LEU A 40 -8.97 3.55 1.62
CA LEU A 40 -8.34 2.25 1.33
C LEU A 40 -7.27 2.38 0.24
N SER A 41 -6.61 3.55 0.17
CA SER A 41 -5.60 3.79 -0.83
C SER A 41 -4.29 3.16 -0.38
N PHE A 42 -3.77 2.23 -1.18
CA PHE A 42 -2.49 1.58 -0.89
C PHE A 42 -1.27 2.45 -1.25
N ASN A 43 -1.43 3.78 -1.32
CA ASN A 43 -0.39 4.73 -1.73
C ASN A 43 0.88 4.63 -0.88
N SER A 44 0.72 4.46 0.44
CA SER A 44 1.83 4.28 1.38
C SER A 44 2.65 3.03 1.05
N LEU A 45 1.97 1.91 0.81
CA LEU A 45 2.55 0.62 0.45
C LEU A 45 3.24 0.69 -0.91
N ILE A 46 2.60 1.28 -1.92
CA ILE A 46 3.16 1.49 -3.27
C ILE A 46 4.50 2.22 -3.19
N LYS A 47 4.56 3.32 -2.43
CA LYS A 47 5.80 4.10 -2.22
C LYS A 47 6.87 3.26 -1.50
N LEU A 48 6.48 2.55 -0.44
CA LEU A 48 7.40 1.74 0.37
C LEU A 48 8.05 0.62 -0.45
N VAL A 49 7.24 -0.17 -1.16
CA VAL A 49 7.68 -1.29 -2.00
C VAL A 49 8.59 -0.78 -3.12
N SER A 50 8.18 0.31 -3.78
CA SER A 50 8.98 0.91 -4.85
C SER A 50 10.36 1.32 -4.34
N ARG A 51 10.41 2.04 -3.22
CA ARG A 51 11.67 2.48 -2.60
C ARG A 51 12.55 1.29 -2.20
N SER A 52 11.99 0.29 -1.54
CA SER A 52 12.70 -0.92 -1.10
C SER A 52 13.29 -1.68 -2.30
N ALA A 53 12.52 -1.88 -3.35
CA ALA A 53 12.97 -2.56 -4.56
C ALA A 53 14.15 -1.84 -5.22
N PHE A 54 14.07 -0.51 -5.38
CA PHE A 54 15.17 0.28 -5.92
C PHE A 54 16.44 0.22 -5.06
N PHE A 55 16.28 0.25 -3.73
CA PHE A 55 17.40 0.09 -2.81
C PHE A 55 18.11 -1.26 -3.01
N HIS A 56 17.34 -2.36 -3.09
CA HIS A 56 17.91 -3.69 -3.30
C HIS A 56 18.55 -3.85 -4.68
N LEU A 57 17.94 -3.31 -5.74
CA LEU A 57 18.54 -3.31 -7.08
C LEU A 57 19.88 -2.57 -7.10
N ARG A 58 19.97 -1.42 -6.43
CA ARG A 58 21.23 -0.68 -6.29
C ARG A 58 22.29 -1.48 -5.54
N ASN A 59 21.91 -2.22 -4.50
CA ASN A 59 22.84 -3.09 -3.77
C ASN A 59 23.33 -4.26 -4.63
N ILE A 60 22.45 -4.89 -5.42
CA ILE A 60 22.84 -5.92 -6.40
C ILE A 60 23.82 -5.34 -7.42
N ALA A 61 23.57 -4.13 -7.92
CA ALA A 61 24.48 -3.46 -8.84
C ALA A 61 25.87 -3.22 -8.23
N LYS A 62 25.95 -2.89 -6.92
CA LYS A 62 27.24 -2.72 -6.20
C LYS A 62 28.02 -4.03 -6.11
N ILE A 63 27.35 -5.15 -5.78
CA ILE A 63 28.01 -6.46 -5.65
C ILE A 63 28.09 -7.24 -6.96
N ARG A 64 27.71 -6.63 -8.09
CA ARG A 64 27.59 -7.33 -9.38
C ARG A 64 28.86 -8.08 -9.77
N LYS A 65 30.04 -7.55 -9.42
CA LYS A 65 31.35 -8.15 -9.70
C LYS A 65 31.62 -9.43 -8.90
N LEU A 66 30.90 -9.64 -7.79
CA LEU A 66 31.00 -10.82 -6.93
C LEU A 66 29.99 -11.93 -7.30
N LEU A 67 29.07 -11.64 -8.23
CA LEU A 67 28.04 -12.57 -8.67
C LEU A 67 28.35 -13.11 -10.06
N THR A 68 28.06 -14.39 -10.29
CA THR A 68 28.02 -14.90 -11.66
C THR A 68 26.93 -14.17 -12.45
N ARG A 69 27.06 -14.14 -13.78
CA ARG A 69 26.04 -13.53 -14.63
C ARG A 69 24.67 -14.17 -14.44
N HIS A 70 24.65 -15.50 -14.36
CA HIS A 70 23.43 -16.27 -14.16
C HIS A 70 22.73 -15.92 -12.84
N ASP A 71 23.47 -15.84 -11.74
CA ASP A 71 22.88 -15.57 -10.41
C ASP A 71 22.40 -14.12 -10.29
N ALA A 72 23.19 -13.17 -10.81
CA ALA A 72 22.78 -11.77 -10.86
C ALA A 72 21.48 -11.60 -11.66
N GLU A 73 21.36 -12.27 -12.81
CA GLU A 73 20.14 -12.23 -13.62
C GLU A 73 18.96 -12.89 -12.90
N LYS A 74 19.14 -14.05 -12.26
CA LYS A 74 18.08 -14.75 -11.51
C LYS A 74 17.52 -13.88 -10.38
N VAL A 75 18.40 -13.30 -9.56
CA VAL A 75 18.00 -12.43 -8.45
C VAL A 75 17.32 -11.16 -8.97
N SER A 76 17.85 -10.58 -10.05
CA SER A 76 17.27 -9.40 -10.69
C SER A 76 15.86 -9.67 -11.22
N ARG A 77 15.65 -10.77 -11.96
CA ARG A 77 14.34 -11.18 -12.49
C ARG A 77 13.32 -11.43 -11.37
N SER A 78 13.70 -12.19 -10.34
CA SER A 78 12.81 -12.43 -9.19
C SER A 78 12.39 -11.12 -8.52
N ARG A 79 13.34 -10.24 -8.18
CA ARG A 79 13.02 -8.96 -7.55
C ARG A 79 12.19 -8.03 -8.44
N MET A 80 12.41 -8.05 -9.75
CA MET A 80 11.58 -7.30 -10.70
C MET A 80 10.15 -7.84 -10.77
N GLY A 81 9.97 -9.17 -10.76
CA GLY A 81 8.65 -9.80 -10.72
C GLY A 81 7.88 -9.45 -9.45
N ASP A 82 8.51 -9.64 -8.28
CA ASP A 82 7.91 -9.31 -6.98
C ASP A 82 7.53 -7.83 -6.90
N ARG A 83 8.39 -6.95 -7.42
CA ARG A 83 8.11 -5.51 -7.53
C ARG A 83 6.93 -5.23 -8.44
N ALA A 84 6.89 -5.83 -9.63
CA ALA A 84 5.83 -5.60 -10.60
C ALA A 84 4.47 -5.98 -10.00
N PHE A 85 4.38 -7.14 -9.35
CA PHE A 85 3.18 -7.57 -8.64
C PHE A 85 2.83 -6.63 -7.48
N SER A 86 3.78 -6.35 -6.59
CA SER A 86 3.56 -5.53 -5.38
C SER A 86 3.25 -4.06 -5.68
N TYR A 87 3.58 -3.56 -6.87
CA TYR A 87 3.17 -2.25 -7.36
C TYR A 87 1.83 -2.29 -8.11
N LYS A 88 1.66 -3.26 -9.02
CA LYS A 88 0.52 -3.30 -9.93
C LYS A 88 -0.76 -3.78 -9.25
N ALA A 89 -0.69 -4.72 -8.31
CA ALA A 89 -1.87 -5.19 -7.60
C ALA A 89 -2.55 -4.07 -6.78
N PRO A 90 -1.84 -3.29 -5.93
CA PRO A 90 -2.47 -2.18 -5.23
C PRO A 90 -2.83 -1.00 -6.15
N LEU A 91 -2.11 -0.81 -7.26
CA LEU A 91 -2.48 0.20 -8.25
C LEU A 91 -3.81 -0.16 -8.94
N LEU A 92 -3.99 -1.43 -9.34
CA LEU A 92 -5.24 -1.92 -9.92
C LEU A 92 -6.38 -1.83 -8.90
N TRP A 93 -6.11 -2.16 -7.63
CA TRP A 93 -7.07 -1.95 -6.55
C TRP A 93 -7.54 -0.49 -6.48
N ASN A 94 -6.61 0.47 -6.51
CA ASN A 94 -6.93 1.90 -6.49
C ASN A 94 -7.72 2.36 -7.73
N GLN A 95 -7.74 1.57 -8.82
CA GLN A 95 -8.55 1.84 -10.01
C GLN A 95 -9.95 1.21 -9.94
N LEU A 96 -10.22 0.37 -8.95
CA LEU A 96 -11.56 -0.21 -8.75
C LEU A 96 -12.54 0.87 -8.25
N PRO A 97 -13.80 0.81 -8.69
CA PRO A 97 -14.86 1.62 -8.08
C PRO A 97 -15.00 1.32 -6.58
N VAL A 98 -15.31 2.34 -5.78
CA VAL A 98 -15.31 2.25 -4.30
C VAL A 98 -16.26 1.18 -3.77
N GLN A 99 -17.36 0.90 -4.49
CA GLN A 99 -18.33 -0.12 -4.09
C GLN A 99 -17.73 -1.53 -4.09
N PHE A 100 -16.72 -1.81 -4.92
CA PHE A 100 -16.07 -3.12 -4.96
C PHE A 100 -14.94 -3.23 -3.92
N GLN A 101 -14.33 -2.11 -3.54
CA GLN A 101 -13.28 -2.08 -2.52
C GLN A 101 -13.81 -2.37 -1.10
N LEU A 102 -15.08 -2.05 -0.84
CA LEU A 102 -15.72 -2.27 0.46
C LEU A 102 -16.29 -3.69 0.64
N LEU A 103 -16.33 -4.49 -0.43
CA LEU A 103 -16.91 -5.85 -0.45
C LEU A 103 -15.86 -6.97 -0.33
N SER A 104 -14.59 -6.63 -0.15
CA SER A 104 -13.45 -7.58 -0.10
C SER A 104 -12.78 -7.55 1.26
#